data_AF-A0A9W6IK53-F1
#
_entry.id   AF-A0A9W6IK53-F1
#
_cell.length_a   1.000
_cell.length_b   1.000
_cell.length_c   1.000
_cell.angle_alpha   90.00
_cell.angle_beta   90.00
_cell.angle_gamma   90.00
#
_symmetry.space_group_name_H-M   'P 1'
#
loop_
_entity.id
_entity.type
_entity.pdbx_description
1 polymer ?
#
loop_
_entity_poly.entity_id
_entity_poly.type
_entity_poly.pdbx_seq_one_letter_code
_entity_poly.pdbx_strand_id
1 'polypeptide(L)'
;MEFLDQIMGYIQPAIDFFMPGLIAYAGDGVSSVNWMMLGIQLGVIALVLALLMREIGAILIFTVVGVIIHVIVDIVMPMVRGGATGFDFNGFIQQFTQTDYLLYLGALAIGYFVAILVLGLVKGLIFRGD
;
A
#
# COMPACT_ATOMS: atom_id res chain seq x y z
N MET A 1 -3.17 27.63 -2.53
CA MET A 1 -1.80 27.12 -2.32
C MET A 1 -1.49 27.14 -0.83
N GLU A 2 -1.57 28.28 -0.14
CA GLU A 2 -1.26 28.42 1.30
C GLU A 2 -1.97 27.41 2.25
N PHE A 3 -3.25 27.13 2.05
CA PHE A 3 -3.98 26.12 2.85
C PHE A 3 -3.50 24.68 2.60
N LEU A 4 -3.14 24.34 1.36
CA LEU A 4 -2.58 23.04 1.03
C LEU A 4 -1.16 22.90 1.58
N ASP A 5 -0.36 23.96 1.51
CA ASP A 5 0.99 24.00 2.06
C ASP A 5 0.99 23.83 3.58
N GLN A 6 -0.01 24.40 4.27
CA GLN A 6 -0.20 24.22 5.70
C GLN A 6 -0.55 22.77 6.07
N ILE A 7 -1.46 22.13 5.33
CA ILE A 7 -1.80 20.71 5.53
C ILE A 7 -0.59 19.83 5.24
N MET A 8 0.12 20.09 4.14
CA MET A 8 1.35 19.38 3.79
C MET A 8 2.39 19.51 4.89
N GLY A 9 2.54 20.68 5.52
CA GLY A 9 3.44 20.87 6.67
C GLY A 9 3.18 19.92 7.85
N TYR A 10 1.93 19.52 8.09
CA TYR A 10 1.58 18.56 9.15
C TYR A 10 1.76 17.09 8.72
N ILE A 11 1.57 16.79 7.44
CA ILE A 11 1.61 15.41 6.92
C ILE A 11 3.03 15.03 6.46
N GLN A 12 3.85 16.00 6.04
CA GLN A 12 5.19 15.78 5.52
C GLN A 12 6.09 14.97 6.48
N PRO A 13 6.11 15.21 7.80
CA PRO A 13 6.91 14.39 8.71
C PRO A 13 6.51 12.91 8.71
N ALA A 14 5.23 12.61 8.53
CA ALA A 14 4.74 11.23 8.42
C ALA A 14 5.16 10.61 7.08
N ILE A 15 5.10 11.38 5.98
CA ILE A 15 5.59 10.93 4.67
C ILE A 15 7.09 10.66 4.72
N ASP A 16 7.87 11.57 5.30
CA ASP A 16 9.32 11.46 5.43
C ASP A 16 9.73 10.25 6.27
N PHE A 17 8.97 9.92 7.32
CA PHE A 17 9.19 8.72 8.13
C PHE A 17 9.11 7.43 7.31
N PHE A 18 8.19 7.34 6.35
CA PHE A 18 8.01 6.15 5.51
C PHE A 18 8.85 6.15 4.24
N MET A 19 9.43 7.29 3.86
CA MET A 19 10.15 7.48 2.60
C MET A 19 11.27 6.47 2.36
N PRO A 20 12.13 6.10 3.34
CA PRO A 20 13.18 5.11 3.12
C PRO A 20 12.63 3.76 2.65
N GLY A 21 11.55 3.29 3.28
CA GLY A 21 10.89 2.04 2.88
C GLY A 21 10.22 2.14 1.51
N LEU A 22 9.56 3.26 1.22
CA LEU A 22 8.94 3.50 -0.09
C LEU A 22 9.97 3.56 -1.22
N ILE A 23 11.14 4.15 -0.99
CA ILE A 23 12.23 4.18 -1.99
C ILE A 23 12.78 2.77 -2.20
N ALA A 24 12.95 2.00 -1.12
CA ALA A 24 13.53 0.65 -1.20
C ALA A 24 12.63 -0.35 -1.96
N TYR A 25 11.30 -0.26 -1.81
CA TYR A 25 10.37 -1.26 -2.34
C TYR A 25 9.43 -0.76 -3.45
N ALA A 26 9.23 0.55 -3.58
CA ALA A 26 8.42 1.18 -4.62
C ALA A 26 9.22 2.23 -5.42
N GLY A 27 10.54 2.06 -5.49
CA GLY A 27 11.44 2.99 -6.17
C GLY A 27 11.38 2.96 -7.69
N ASP A 28 11.90 4.02 -8.31
CA ASP A 28 12.11 4.15 -9.77
C ASP A 28 13.37 3.44 -10.28
N GLY A 29 14.12 2.80 -9.38
CA GLY A 29 15.41 2.17 -9.68
C GLY A 29 16.60 3.13 -9.68
N VAL A 30 16.40 4.41 -9.33
CA VAL A 30 17.45 5.44 -9.26
C VAL A 30 17.62 5.93 -7.83
N SER A 31 16.64 6.68 -7.30
CA SER A 31 16.69 7.23 -5.93
C SER A 31 15.38 7.86 -5.49
N SER A 32 14.26 7.62 -6.19
CA SER A 32 12.97 8.24 -5.88
C SER A 32 11.84 7.22 -5.89
N VAL A 33 10.73 7.54 -5.24
CA VAL A 33 9.53 6.69 -5.26
C VAL A 33 8.86 6.82 -6.63
N ASN A 34 8.54 5.68 -7.25
CA ASN A 34 7.71 5.63 -8.44
C ASN A 34 6.23 5.79 -8.06
N TRP A 35 5.83 7.02 -7.73
CA TRP A 35 4.49 7.37 -7.27
C TRP A 35 3.39 6.99 -8.27
N MET A 36 3.70 7.01 -9.56
CA MET A 36 2.75 6.63 -10.61
C MET A 36 2.40 5.14 -10.50
N MET A 37 3.42 4.29 -10.50
CA MET A 37 3.20 2.83 -10.43
C MET A 37 2.60 2.43 -9.09
N LEU A 38 3.13 2.95 -7.99
CA LEU A 38 2.60 2.72 -6.64
C LEU A 38 1.12 3.15 -6.53
N GLY A 39 0.80 4.35 -7.02
CA GLY A 39 -0.55 4.92 -6.96
C GLY A 39 -1.56 4.12 -7.78
N ILE A 40 -1.18 3.66 -8.98
CA ILE A 40 -2.04 2.81 -9.82
C ILE A 40 -2.30 1.48 -9.13
N GLN A 41 -1.26 0.81 -8.64
CA GLN A 41 -1.40 -0.50 -7.99
C GLN A 41 -2.26 -0.42 -6.73
N LEU A 42 -1.97 0.55 -5.87
CA LEU A 42 -2.74 0.81 -4.67
C LEU A 42 -4.20 1.14 -5.02
N GLY A 43 -4.41 2.01 -6.02
CA GLY A 43 -5.75 2.42 -6.47
C GLY A 43 -6.58 1.26 -7.01
N VAL A 44 -6.01 0.41 -7.87
CA VAL A 44 -6.71 -0.74 -8.45
C VAL A 44 -7.08 -1.76 -7.37
N ILE A 45 -6.13 -2.11 -6.50
CA ILE A 45 -6.38 -3.08 -5.42
C ILE A 45 -7.42 -2.51 -4.44
N ALA A 46 -7.25 -1.26 -4.00
CA ALA A 46 -8.18 -0.61 -3.08
C ALA A 46 -9.59 -0.49 -3.67
N LEU A 47 -9.72 -0.21 -4.98
CA LEU A 47 -11.00 -0.15 -5.66
C LEU A 47 -11.73 -1.50 -5.63
N VAL A 48 -11.04 -2.58 -5.99
CA VAL A 48 -11.61 -3.94 -5.94
C VAL A 48 -12.05 -4.28 -4.51
N LEU A 49 -11.19 -4.00 -3.53
CA LEU A 49 -11.48 -4.27 -2.12
C LEU A 49 -12.65 -3.44 -1.58
N ALA A 50 -12.72 -2.16 -1.90
CA ALA A 50 -13.83 -1.29 -1.49
C ALA A 50 -15.17 -1.74 -2.10
N LEU A 51 -15.16 -2.22 -3.35
CA LEU A 51 -16.35 -2.78 -4.00
C LEU A 51 -16.81 -4.07 -3.32
N LEU A 52 -15.89 -4.95 -2.92
CA LEU A 52 -16.20 -6.21 -2.24
C LEU A 52 -16.62 -6.02 -0.77
N MET A 53 -16.13 -4.96 -0.12
CA MET A 53 -16.47 -4.67 1.27
C MET A 53 -17.97 -4.32 1.41
N ARG A 54 -18.70 -5.14 2.18
CA ARG A 54 -20.14 -4.96 2.41
C ARG A 54 -20.45 -4.01 3.56
N GLU A 55 -19.65 -4.05 4.61
CA GLU A 55 -19.86 -3.27 5.82
C GLU A 55 -18.60 -2.51 6.20
N ILE A 56 -18.76 -1.28 6.70
CA ILE A 56 -17.63 -0.43 7.11
C ILE A 56 -16.81 -1.06 8.25
N GLY A 57 -17.44 -1.90 9.09
CA GLY A 57 -16.78 -2.60 10.18
C GLY A 57 -15.69 -3.57 9.72
N ALA A 58 -15.72 -4.02 8.46
CA ALA A 58 -14.71 -4.92 7.91
C ALA A 58 -13.46 -4.21 7.40
N ILE A 59 -13.38 -2.87 7.48
CA ILE A 59 -12.30 -2.07 6.85
C ILE A 59 -10.90 -2.50 7.28
N LEU A 60 -10.70 -2.87 8.55
CA LEU A 60 -9.39 -3.32 9.04
C LEU A 60 -8.97 -4.63 8.39
N ILE A 61 -9.91 -5.57 8.22
CA ILE A 61 -9.64 -6.84 7.53
C ILE A 61 -9.28 -6.58 6.07
N PHE A 62 -10.07 -5.75 5.38
CA PHE A 62 -9.81 -5.40 3.98
C PHE A 62 -8.49 -4.65 3.80
N THR A 63 -8.09 -3.82 4.77
CA THR A 63 -6.78 -3.15 4.76
C THR A 63 -5.64 -4.18 4.82
N VAL A 64 -5.70 -5.13 5.75
CA VAL A 64 -4.70 -6.20 5.87
C VAL A 64 -4.65 -7.04 4.59
N VAL A 65 -5.81 -7.40 4.03
CA VAL A 65 -5.88 -8.12 2.75
C VAL A 65 -5.24 -7.32 1.62
N GLY A 66 -5.48 -6.00 1.53
CA GLY A 66 -4.86 -5.13 0.54
C GLY A 66 -3.34 -5.11 0.65
N VAL A 67 -2.81 -4.99 1.87
CA VAL A 67 -1.36 -5.08 2.12
C VAL A 67 -0.80 -6.43 1.68
N ILE A 68 -1.46 -7.53 2.03
CA ILE A 68 -1.04 -8.89 1.64
C ILE A 68 -0.99 -9.02 0.11
N ILE A 69 -2.05 -8.60 -0.60
CA ILE A 69 -2.09 -8.66 -2.07
C ILE A 69 -0.96 -7.80 -2.67
N HIS A 70 -0.73 -6.60 -2.14
CA HIS A 70 0.34 -5.72 -2.61
C HIS A 70 1.72 -6.37 -2.45
N VAL A 71 2.01 -6.93 -1.27
CA VAL A 71 3.26 -7.64 -0.98
C VAL A 71 3.42 -8.86 -1.88
N ILE A 72 2.33 -9.59 -2.15
CA ILE A 72 2.37 -10.72 -3.08
C ILE A 72 2.79 -10.25 -4.48
N VAL A 73 2.27 -9.11 -4.93
CA VAL A 73 2.58 -8.57 -6.26
C VAL A 73 4.02 -8.08 -6.37
N ASP A 74 4.49 -7.33 -5.38
CA ASP A 74 5.79 -6.66 -5.44
C ASP A 74 6.96 -7.58 -5.12
N ILE A 75 6.75 -8.55 -4.23
CA ILE A 75 7.85 -9.28 -3.61
C ILE A 75 7.73 -10.76 -3.92
N VAL A 76 6.60 -11.37 -3.56
CA VAL A 76 6.43 -12.83 -3.66
C VAL A 76 6.40 -13.28 -5.12
N MET A 77 5.64 -12.62 -5.99
CA MET A 77 5.53 -13.00 -7.40
C MET A 77 6.87 -12.90 -8.14
N PRO A 78 7.66 -11.82 -8.02
CA PRO A 78 9.00 -11.77 -8.58
C PRO A 78 9.94 -12.85 -8.04
N MET A 79 9.90 -13.15 -6.74
CA MET A 79 10.70 -14.26 -6.17
C MET A 79 10.33 -15.61 -6.78
N VAL A 80 9.04 -15.89 -6.94
CA VAL A 80 8.56 -17.13 -7.56
C VAL A 80 8.95 -17.21 -9.04
N ARG A 81 8.90 -16.09 -9.76
CA ARG A 81 9.20 -16.04 -11.21
C ARG A 81 10.71 -16.01 -11.51
N GLY A 82 11.51 -15.41 -10.64
CA GLY A 82 12.96 -15.23 -10.79
C GLY A 82 13.81 -16.31 -10.13
N GLY A 83 13.23 -17.12 -9.23
CA GLY A 83 13.96 -18.19 -8.53
C GLY A 83 14.20 -19.42 -9.41
N ALA A 84 15.46 -19.78 -9.64
CA ALA A 84 15.85 -21.00 -10.34
C ALA A 84 15.36 -22.31 -9.66
N THR A 85 14.96 -22.22 -8.39
CA THR A 85 14.51 -23.34 -7.54
C THR A 85 13.15 -23.11 -6.85
N GLY A 86 12.40 -22.06 -7.23
CA GLY A 86 11.10 -21.70 -6.63
C GLY A 86 11.17 -20.59 -5.57
N PHE A 87 10.12 -20.48 -4.74
CA PHE A 87 10.00 -19.44 -3.71
C PHE A 87 11.04 -19.59 -2.60
N ASP A 88 11.88 -18.56 -2.41
CA ASP A 88 12.83 -18.50 -1.29
C ASP A 88 12.14 -18.01 0.00
N PHE A 89 11.62 -18.96 0.77
CA PHE A 89 10.96 -18.67 2.05
C PHE A 89 11.90 -18.03 3.07
N ASN A 90 13.18 -18.41 3.08
CA ASN A 90 14.15 -17.87 4.04
C ASN A 90 14.50 -16.43 3.69
N GLY A 91 14.72 -16.14 2.41
CA GLY A 91 14.93 -14.77 1.92
C GLY A 91 13.73 -13.87 2.20
N PHE A 92 12.50 -14.38 2.02
CA PHE A 92 11.29 -13.62 2.36
C PHE A 92 11.20 -13.29 3.86
N ILE A 93 11.41 -14.27 4.75
CA ILE A 93 11.37 -14.03 6.20
C ILE A 93 12.44 -13.03 6.64
N GLN A 94 13.63 -13.08 6.04
CA GLN A 94 14.69 -12.13 6.39
C GLN A 94 14.33 -10.68 6.10
N GLN A 95 13.35 -10.39 5.23
CA GLN A 95 12.89 -9.01 5.05
C GLN A 95 12.26 -8.43 6.31
N PHE A 96 11.63 -9.24 7.17
CA PHE A 96 11.01 -8.77 8.42
C PHE A 96 12.01 -8.30 9.48
N THR A 97 13.32 -8.50 9.26
CA THR A 97 14.37 -7.93 10.11
C THR A 97 14.91 -6.62 9.56
N GLN A 98 14.51 -6.21 8.35
CA GLN A 98 14.95 -4.99 7.69
C GLN A 98 13.99 -3.85 8.03
N THR A 99 14.53 -2.75 8.59
CA THR A 99 13.72 -1.57 8.96
C THR A 99 12.97 -1.00 7.76
N ASP A 100 13.62 -0.90 6.60
CA ASP A 100 13.00 -0.34 5.38
C ASP A 100 11.77 -1.14 4.94
N TYR A 101 11.79 -2.46 5.12
CA TYR A 101 10.64 -3.30 4.82
C TYR A 101 9.48 -3.03 5.78
N LEU A 102 9.76 -2.89 7.07
CA LEU A 102 8.74 -2.57 8.07
C LEU A 102 8.13 -1.18 7.84
N LEU A 103 8.95 -0.20 7.44
CA LEU A 103 8.48 1.12 7.02
C LEU A 103 7.60 1.02 5.77
N TYR A 104 8.00 0.22 4.79
CA TYR A 104 7.19 -0.02 3.59
C TYR A 104 5.82 -0.63 3.93
N LEU A 105 5.80 -1.69 4.76
CA LEU A 105 4.54 -2.32 5.20
C LEU A 105 3.65 -1.33 5.97
N GLY A 106 4.22 -0.50 6.83
CA GLY A 106 3.50 0.55 7.54
C GLY A 106 2.88 1.58 6.59
N ALA A 107 3.63 2.02 5.58
CA ALA A 107 3.16 2.93 4.55
C ALA A 107 2.00 2.34 3.75
N LEU A 108 2.12 1.07 3.35
CA LEU A 108 1.05 0.34 2.66
C LEU A 108 -0.20 0.22 3.53
N ALA A 109 -0.05 -0.11 4.82
CA ALA A 109 -1.18 -0.25 5.72
C ALA A 109 -1.99 1.05 5.84
N ILE A 110 -1.31 2.18 6.02
CA ILE A 110 -1.97 3.49 6.09
C ILE A 110 -2.57 3.86 4.74
N GLY A 111 -1.82 3.66 3.64
CA GLY A 111 -2.28 3.96 2.29
C GLY A 111 -3.56 3.20 1.92
N TYR A 112 -3.61 1.89 2.19
CA TYR A 112 -4.81 1.08 1.95
C TYR A 112 -5.97 1.46 2.86
N PHE A 113 -5.71 1.71 4.14
CA PHE A 113 -6.75 2.14 5.06
C PHE A 113 -7.45 3.41 4.54
N VAL A 114 -6.67 4.43 4.16
CA VAL A 114 -7.20 5.69 3.64
C VAL A 114 -7.89 5.49 2.29
N ALA A 115 -7.26 4.77 1.35
CA ALA A 115 -7.83 4.58 0.02
C ALA A 115 -9.16 3.79 0.06
N ILE A 116 -9.21 2.69 0.81
CA ILE A 116 -10.43 1.89 0.97
C ILE A 116 -11.51 2.70 1.70
N LEU A 117 -11.15 3.49 2.71
CA LEU A 117 -12.10 4.37 3.40
C LEU A 117 -12.75 5.36 2.43
N VAL A 118 -11.94 6.10 1.67
CA VAL A 118 -12.43 7.10 0.72
C VAL A 118 -13.30 6.45 -0.36
N LEU A 119 -12.82 5.36 -0.97
CA LEU A 119 -13.56 4.65 -2.02
C LEU A 119 -14.84 3.99 -1.48
N GLY A 120 -14.82 3.48 -0.25
CA GLY A 120 -15.99 2.92 0.42
C GLY A 120 -17.07 3.98 0.68
N LEU A 121 -16.67 5.18 1.11
CA LEU A 121 -17.58 6.32 1.25
C LEU A 121 -18.19 6.72 -0.10
N VAL A 122 -17.37 6.82 -1.15
CA VAL A 122 -17.84 7.12 -2.52
C VAL A 122 -18.81 6.04 -3.01
N LYS A 123 -18.49 4.76 -2.80
CA LYS A 123 -19.38 3.63 -3.10
C LYS A 123 -20.74 3.80 -2.41
N GLY A 124 -20.75 4.10 -1.11
CA GLY A 124 -21.99 4.30 -0.34
C GLY A 124 -22.82 5.49 -0.82
N LEU A 125 -22.21 6.52 -1.41
CA LEU A 125 -22.93 7.65 -2.02
C LEU A 125 -23.54 7.30 -3.38
N ILE A 126 -22.86 6.48 -4.19
CA ILE A 126 -23.28 6.12 -5.55
C ILE A 126 -24.32 5.00 -5.53
N PHE A 127 -24.10 3.95 -4.74
CA PHE A 127 -24.92 2.74 -4.71
C PHE A 127 -25.89 2.72 -3.53
N ARG A 128 -26.52 3.86 -3.22
CA ARG A 128 -27.54 3.99 -2.16
C ARG A 128 -28.69 3.03 -2.40
N GLY A 129 -28.62 1.82 -1.84
CA GLY A 129 -29.60 0.76 -2.10
C GLY A 129 -29.49 -0.48 -1.21
N ASP A 130 -28.56 -0.52 -0.26
CA ASP A 130 -28.60 -1.44 0.88
C ASP A 130 -29.16 -0.70 2.11
#